data_AF-A0A928E885-F1
#
_entry.id   AF-A0A928E885-F1
#
_cell.length_a   1.000
_cell.length_b   1.000
_cell.length_c   1.000
_cell.angle_alpha   90.00
_cell.angle_beta   90.00
_cell.angle_gamma   90.00
#
_symmetry.space_group_name_H-M   'P 1'
#
loop_
_entity.id
_entity.type
_entity.pdbx_description
1 polymer ?
#
loop_
_entity_poly.entity_id
_entity_poly.type
_entity_poly.pdbx_seq_one_letter_code
_entity_poly.pdbx_strand_id
1 'polypeptide(L)'
;MDMDFEKTLAMLGGQSPNEFTKSRLQDADRQQIDDAIEILFSGLALQKWLRGGILRDAWESALDVVRATIFEIQINNPATSYAREAVFFHRRKWHVKIMYATHANETISCPENKRDEWAQNAATKIQNGLDMLQHKITEFETADAAQRNTKKATENIIWKEIQLTRENEHVREREK
;
A
#
# COMPACT_ATOMS: atom_id res chain seq x y z
N MET A 1 -11.45 -13.38 -19.83
CA MET A 1 -11.25 -12.75 -18.51
C MET A 1 -12.44 -11.80 -18.35
N ASP A 2 -13.37 -12.16 -17.47
CA ASP A 2 -14.76 -11.66 -17.47
C ASP A 2 -14.87 -10.19 -17.10
N MET A 3 -15.35 -9.38 -18.05
CA MET A 3 -15.71 -7.97 -17.86
C MET A 3 -16.83 -7.75 -16.84
N ASP A 4 -17.62 -8.78 -16.51
CA ASP A 4 -18.82 -8.64 -15.67
C ASP A 4 -18.53 -8.57 -14.17
N PHE A 5 -17.47 -9.21 -13.67
CA PHE A 5 -17.13 -9.14 -12.24
C PHE A 5 -16.60 -7.76 -11.86
N GLU A 6 -15.76 -7.17 -12.71
CA GLU A 6 -15.15 -5.86 -12.48
C GLU A 6 -16.17 -4.72 -12.57
N LYS A 7 -17.15 -4.83 -13.48
CA LYS A 7 -18.25 -3.88 -13.60
C LYS A 7 -19.17 -3.91 -12.37
N THR A 8 -19.40 -5.10 -11.82
CA THR A 8 -20.23 -5.32 -10.62
C THR A 8 -19.58 -4.71 -9.37
N LEU A 9 -18.25 -4.86 -9.22
CA LEU A 9 -17.51 -4.23 -8.12
C LEU A 9 -17.45 -2.71 -8.23
N ALA A 10 -17.28 -2.17 -9.44
CA ALA A 10 -17.31 -0.72 -9.68
C ALA A 10 -18.68 -0.11 -9.36
N MET A 11 -19.77 -0.80 -9.72
CA MET A 11 -21.14 -0.39 -9.38
C MET A 11 -21.44 -0.46 -7.88
N LEU A 12 -20.97 -1.50 -7.18
CA LEU A 12 -21.14 -1.63 -5.73
C LEU A 12 -20.38 -0.55 -4.94
N GLY A 13 -19.25 -0.07 -5.47
CA GLY A 13 -18.45 1.02 -4.89
C GLY A 13 -18.89 2.43 -5.30
N GLY A 14 -19.94 2.57 -6.13
CA GLY A 14 -20.42 3.87 -6.60
C GLY A 14 -19.47 4.62 -7.53
N GLN A 15 -18.49 3.95 -8.14
CA GLN A 15 -17.49 4.55 -9.03
C GLN A 15 -17.73 4.16 -10.49
N SER A 16 -17.44 5.09 -11.41
CA SER A 16 -17.54 4.78 -12.85
C SER A 16 -16.42 3.80 -13.27
N PRO A 17 -16.68 2.86 -14.20
CA PRO A 17 -15.67 1.87 -14.63
C PRO A 17 -14.35 2.47 -15.15
N ASN A 18 -14.39 3.69 -15.67
CA ASN A 18 -13.23 4.41 -16.18
C ASN A 18 -12.42 5.14 -15.09
N GLU A 19 -13.02 5.43 -13.93
CA GLU A 19 -12.30 5.92 -12.73
C GLU A 19 -11.67 4.75 -11.96
N PHE A 20 -12.30 3.58 -12.03
CA PHE A 20 -11.81 2.32 -11.45
C PHE A 20 -10.48 1.85 -12.07
N THR A 21 -10.23 2.18 -13.34
CA THR A 21 -9.02 1.79 -14.07
C THR A 21 -7.83 2.72 -13.86
N LYS A 22 -8.05 4.01 -13.53
CA LYS A 22 -6.96 4.98 -13.24
C LYS A 22 -6.44 4.90 -11.79
N SER A 23 -7.21 4.31 -10.88
CA SER A 23 -6.88 4.17 -9.46
C SER A 23 -6.34 2.78 -9.08
N ARG A 24 -6.14 1.89 -10.06
CA ARG A 24 -5.69 0.50 -9.83
C ARG A 24 -4.17 0.47 -9.77
N LEU A 25 -3.61 0.03 -8.64
CA LEU A 25 -2.18 -0.31 -8.54
C LEU A 25 -1.81 -1.31 -9.63
N GLN A 26 -0.72 -1.02 -10.34
CA GLN A 26 -0.15 -1.95 -11.31
C GLN A 26 0.48 -3.13 -10.57
N ASP A 27 0.65 -4.27 -11.27
CA ASP A 27 1.30 -5.45 -10.68
C ASP A 27 2.73 -5.14 -10.19
N ALA A 28 3.44 -4.25 -10.89
CA ALA A 28 4.75 -3.77 -10.47
C ALA A 28 4.71 -2.99 -9.14
N ASP A 29 3.70 -2.13 -8.93
CA ASP A 29 3.55 -1.39 -7.67
C ASP A 29 3.17 -2.32 -6.51
N ARG A 30 2.31 -3.31 -6.79
CA ARG A 30 1.94 -4.35 -5.83
C ARG A 30 3.15 -5.15 -5.39
N GLN A 31 3.98 -5.57 -6.35
CA GLN A 31 5.23 -6.28 -6.05
C GLN A 31 6.18 -5.43 -5.20
N GLN A 32 6.32 -4.13 -5.50
CA GLN A 32 7.18 -3.25 -4.69
C GLN A 32 6.66 -3.07 -3.26
N ILE A 33 5.33 -3.04 -3.06
CA ILE A 33 4.73 -3.03 -1.73
C ILE A 33 4.98 -4.35 -1.00
N ASP A 34 4.81 -5.49 -1.69
CA ASP A 34 5.11 -6.82 -1.14
C ASP A 34 6.60 -6.95 -0.74
N ASP A 35 7.51 -6.53 -1.61
CA ASP A 35 8.96 -6.54 -1.36
C ASP A 35 9.31 -5.67 -0.14
N ALA A 36 8.68 -4.50 -0.02
CA ALA A 36 8.91 -3.60 1.12
C ALA A 36 8.42 -4.20 2.44
N ILE A 37 7.26 -4.88 2.43
CA ILE A 37 6.73 -5.62 3.58
C ILE A 37 7.66 -6.77 3.96
N GLU A 38 8.18 -7.52 2.98
CA GLU A 38 9.12 -8.62 3.19
C GLU A 38 10.45 -8.15 3.78
N ILE A 39 11.01 -7.06 3.25
CA ILE A 39 12.24 -6.45 3.74
C ILE A 39 12.04 -5.98 5.19
N LEU A 40 10.95 -5.25 5.47
CA LEU A 40 10.62 -4.78 6.82
C LEU A 40 10.47 -5.94 7.80
N PHE A 41 9.70 -6.96 7.42
CA PHE A 41 9.51 -8.18 8.22
C PHE A 41 10.85 -8.86 8.52
N SER A 42 11.69 -9.07 7.52
CA SER A 42 12.98 -9.77 7.69
C SER A 42 13.93 -9.01 8.63
N GLY A 43 13.96 -7.68 8.54
CA GLY A 43 14.73 -6.83 9.44
C GLY A 43 14.23 -6.91 10.89
N LEU A 44 12.91 -6.79 11.10
CA LEU A 44 12.29 -6.89 12.42
C LEU A 44 12.49 -8.28 13.05
N ALA A 45 12.31 -9.33 12.26
CA ALA A 45 12.52 -10.72 12.68
C ALA A 45 13.97 -10.95 13.12
N LEU A 46 14.95 -10.52 12.32
CA LEU A 46 16.37 -10.63 12.68
C LEU A 46 16.69 -9.82 13.93
N GLN A 47 16.21 -8.58 14.02
CA GLN A 47 16.45 -7.72 15.18
C GLN A 47 15.89 -8.34 16.47
N LYS A 48 14.69 -8.92 16.41
CA LYS A 48 14.06 -9.59 17.56
C LYS A 48 14.79 -10.87 17.93
N TRP A 49 15.19 -11.68 16.96
CA TRP A 49 15.93 -12.92 17.21
C TRP A 49 17.30 -12.64 17.84
N LEU A 50 17.99 -11.58 17.39
CA LEU A 50 19.24 -11.08 17.99
C LEU A 50 19.10 -10.65 19.45
N ARG A 51 17.90 -10.27 19.91
CA ARG A 51 17.63 -9.93 21.32
C ARG A 51 17.48 -11.17 22.20
N GLY A 52 17.37 -12.36 21.60
CA GLY A 52 17.24 -13.65 22.28
C GLY A 52 15.89 -14.32 22.05
N GLY A 53 15.74 -15.53 22.58
CA GLY A 53 14.58 -16.38 22.34
C GLY A 53 14.71 -17.22 21.07
N ILE A 54 13.60 -17.85 20.67
CA ILE A 54 13.53 -18.72 19.50
C ILE A 54 13.06 -17.96 18.25
N LEU A 55 13.41 -18.49 17.08
CA LEU A 55 13.09 -17.89 15.78
C LEU A 55 11.58 -17.62 15.60
N ARG A 56 10.74 -18.56 16.04
CA ARG A 56 9.27 -18.48 15.96
C ARG A 56 8.74 -17.22 16.64
N ASP A 57 9.12 -16.99 17.89
CA ASP A 57 8.65 -15.85 18.67
C ASP A 57 9.11 -14.52 18.06
N ALA A 58 10.36 -14.49 17.56
CA ALA A 58 10.90 -13.34 16.86
C ALA A 58 10.11 -13.02 15.59
N TRP A 59 9.74 -14.04 14.81
CA TRP A 59 8.94 -13.88 13.60
C TRP A 59 7.48 -13.49 13.88
N GLU A 60 6.82 -14.13 14.84
CA GLU A 60 5.45 -13.78 15.23
C GLU A 60 5.38 -12.34 15.72
N SER A 61 6.33 -11.95 16.58
CA SER A 61 6.41 -10.57 17.05
C SER A 61 6.79 -9.58 15.94
N ALA A 62 7.53 -9.98 14.90
CA ALA A 62 7.79 -9.14 13.73
C ALA A 62 6.52 -8.93 12.90
N LEU A 63 5.75 -9.98 12.65
CA LEU A 63 4.46 -9.91 11.94
C LEU A 63 3.47 -8.96 12.61
N ASP A 64 3.39 -9.01 13.94
CA ASP A 64 2.49 -8.12 14.69
C ASP A 64 2.92 -6.65 14.61
N VAL A 65 4.24 -6.37 14.62
CA VAL A 65 4.77 -5.01 14.43
C VAL A 65 4.48 -4.52 13.01
N VAL A 66 4.77 -5.32 11.97
CA VAL A 66 4.47 -4.95 10.57
C VAL A 66 3.00 -4.59 10.41
N ARG A 67 2.10 -5.39 11.00
CA ARG A 67 0.66 -5.11 10.98
C ARG A 67 0.33 -3.80 11.69
N ALA A 68 0.85 -3.58 12.90
CA ALA A 68 0.59 -2.33 13.61
C ALA A 68 1.04 -1.12 12.79
N THR A 69 2.27 -1.15 12.27
CA THR A 69 2.83 -0.07 11.43
C THR A 69 1.95 0.24 10.22
N ILE A 70 1.51 -0.77 9.46
CA ILE A 70 0.71 -0.54 8.25
C ILE A 70 -0.72 -0.08 8.56
N PHE A 71 -1.29 -0.50 9.68
CA PHE A 71 -2.63 -0.06 10.11
C PHE A 71 -2.63 1.32 10.76
N GLU A 72 -1.48 1.80 11.28
CA GLU A 72 -1.33 3.17 11.80
C GLU A 72 -1.34 4.22 10.69
N ILE A 73 -0.98 3.85 9.45
CA ILE A 73 -0.99 4.76 8.29
C ILE A 73 -2.42 5.24 8.04
N GLN A 74 -2.67 6.54 8.25
CA GLN A 74 -3.99 7.16 8.12
C GLN A 74 -4.36 7.55 6.68
N ILE A 75 -3.40 7.49 5.75
CA ILE A 75 -3.62 7.85 4.35
C ILE A 75 -4.55 6.81 3.71
N ASN A 76 -5.62 7.28 3.08
CA ASN A 76 -6.58 6.39 2.41
C ASN A 76 -6.41 6.49 0.89
N ASN A 77 -5.49 5.69 0.36
CA ASN A 77 -5.20 5.57 -1.07
C ASN A 77 -5.06 4.09 -1.48
N PRO A 78 -5.02 3.77 -2.78
CA PRO A 78 -4.93 2.40 -3.26
C PRO A 78 -3.72 1.64 -2.70
N ALA A 79 -2.55 2.29 -2.60
CA ALA A 79 -1.32 1.73 -2.03
C ALA A 79 -1.49 1.28 -0.57
N THR A 80 -2.11 2.12 0.27
CA THR A 80 -2.33 1.81 1.69
C THR A 80 -3.37 0.71 1.87
N SER A 81 -4.46 0.74 1.08
CA SER A 81 -5.46 -0.33 1.10
C SER A 81 -4.86 -1.67 0.70
N TYR A 82 -4.07 -1.71 -0.37
CA TYR A 82 -3.37 -2.91 -0.79
C TYR A 82 -2.34 -3.38 0.23
N ALA A 83 -1.55 -2.47 0.83
CA ALA A 83 -0.60 -2.84 1.87
C ALA A 83 -1.28 -3.54 3.07
N ARG A 84 -2.46 -3.05 3.49
CA ARG A 84 -3.26 -3.70 4.55
C ARG A 84 -3.74 -5.10 4.15
N GLU A 85 -4.20 -5.26 2.92
CA GLU A 85 -4.58 -6.57 2.37
C GLU A 85 -3.39 -7.53 2.28
N ALA A 86 -2.26 -7.05 1.74
CA ALA A 86 -1.03 -7.80 1.59
C ALA A 86 -0.54 -8.33 2.96
N VAL A 87 -0.49 -7.49 4.00
CA VAL A 87 -0.15 -7.93 5.36
C VAL A 87 -1.07 -9.03 5.86
N PHE A 88 -2.38 -8.93 5.60
CA PHE A 88 -3.32 -9.97 6.01
C PHE A 88 -3.00 -11.31 5.33
N PHE A 89 -2.74 -11.30 4.02
CA PHE A 89 -2.37 -12.50 3.27
C PHE A 89 -1.01 -13.06 3.67
N HIS A 90 0.01 -12.20 3.78
CA HIS A 90 1.36 -12.58 4.22
C HIS A 90 1.34 -13.16 5.62
N ARG A 91 0.63 -12.56 6.57
CA ARG A 91 0.50 -13.11 7.92
C ARG A 91 -0.08 -14.51 7.91
N ARG A 92 -1.14 -14.77 7.14
CA ARG A 92 -1.73 -16.11 7.02
C ARG A 92 -0.75 -17.11 6.40
N LYS A 93 -0.08 -16.74 5.31
CA LYS A 93 0.88 -17.62 4.62
C LYS A 93 2.13 -17.87 5.46
N TRP A 94 2.70 -16.82 6.03
CA TRP A 94 3.94 -16.90 6.79
C TRP A 94 3.70 -17.60 8.11
N HIS A 95 2.60 -17.36 8.83
CA HIS A 95 2.29 -18.09 10.07
C HIS A 95 2.36 -19.61 9.89
N VAL A 96 1.78 -20.13 8.80
CA VAL A 96 1.89 -21.54 8.42
C VAL A 96 3.34 -21.94 8.18
N LYS A 97 4.11 -21.15 7.42
CA LYS A 97 5.54 -21.42 7.21
C LYS A 97 6.33 -21.44 8.54
N ILE A 98 6.03 -20.57 9.50
CA ILE A 98 6.71 -20.52 10.81
C ILE A 98 6.43 -21.79 11.61
N MET A 99 5.16 -22.20 11.67
CA MET A 99 4.75 -23.37 12.44
C MET A 99 5.45 -24.64 11.96
N TYR A 100 5.69 -24.76 10.65
CA TYR A 100 6.32 -25.93 10.04
C TYR A 100 7.82 -25.75 9.72
N ALA A 101 8.44 -24.63 10.10
CA ALA A 101 9.86 -24.42 9.85
C ALA A 101 10.70 -25.32 10.77
N THR A 102 11.64 -26.08 10.17
CA THR A 102 12.56 -26.98 10.89
C THR A 102 13.33 -26.27 12.00
N HIS A 103 13.69 -25.01 11.77
CA HIS A 103 14.51 -24.18 12.66
C HIS A 103 13.68 -23.24 13.54
N ALA A 104 12.35 -23.41 13.61
CA ALA A 104 11.45 -22.49 14.31
C ALA A 104 11.79 -22.33 15.81
N ASN A 105 12.30 -23.39 16.44
CA ASN A 105 12.65 -23.39 17.87
C ASN A 105 14.14 -23.08 18.12
N GLU A 106 14.89 -22.70 17.07
CA GLU A 106 16.31 -22.40 17.24
C GLU A 106 16.53 -21.00 17.80
N THR A 107 17.48 -20.91 18.72
CA THR A 107 18.05 -19.63 19.16
C THR A 107 19.11 -19.19 18.17
N ILE A 108 19.30 -17.88 18.04
CA ILE A 108 20.29 -17.36 17.12
C ILE A 108 21.71 -17.75 17.55
N SER A 109 22.46 -18.36 16.65
CA SER A 109 23.90 -18.62 16.84
C SER A 109 24.69 -17.50 16.16
N CYS A 110 24.75 -16.34 16.81
CA CYS A 110 25.48 -15.17 16.31
C CYS A 110 26.83 -15.04 17.05
N PRO A 111 27.97 -15.12 16.34
CA PRO A 111 29.27 -14.81 16.93
C PRO A 111 29.29 -13.40 17.50
N GLU A 112 29.87 -13.22 18.69
CA GLU A 112 29.84 -11.94 19.41
C GLU A 112 30.49 -10.79 18.59
N ASN A 113 31.57 -11.10 17.86
CA ASN A 113 32.25 -10.17 16.95
C ASN A 113 31.45 -9.80 15.69
N LYS A 114 30.32 -10.46 15.44
CA LYS A 114 29.42 -10.21 14.30
C LYS A 114 28.06 -9.66 14.72
N ARG A 115 27.80 -9.57 16.03
CA ARG A 115 26.50 -9.17 16.55
C ARG A 115 26.12 -7.75 16.16
N ASP A 116 27.06 -6.81 16.23
CA ASP A 116 26.84 -5.41 15.85
C ASP A 116 26.58 -5.28 14.33
N GLU A 117 27.33 -6.02 13.51
CA GLU A 117 27.14 -6.06 12.06
C GLU A 117 25.74 -6.58 11.69
N TRP A 118 25.28 -7.64 12.35
CA TRP A 118 23.94 -8.20 12.11
C TRP A 118 22.83 -7.28 12.62
N ALA A 119 23.05 -6.62 13.76
CA ALA A 119 22.12 -5.63 14.29
C ALA A 119 22.00 -4.41 13.36
N GLN A 120 23.12 -3.95 12.79
CA GLN A 120 23.12 -2.87 11.81
C GLN A 120 22.41 -3.29 10.52
N ASN A 121 22.66 -4.50 10.01
CA ASN A 121 21.95 -5.04 8.85
C ASN A 121 20.43 -5.09 9.10
N ALA A 122 20.01 -5.57 10.28
CA ALA A 122 18.60 -5.58 10.67
C ALA A 122 18.00 -4.17 10.65
N ALA A 123 18.69 -3.19 11.22
CA ALA A 123 18.25 -1.79 11.23
C ALA A 123 18.16 -1.21 9.81
N THR A 124 19.14 -1.46 8.95
CA THR A 124 19.13 -1.03 7.54
C THR A 124 17.95 -1.63 6.79
N LYS A 125 17.65 -2.92 6.98
CA LYS A 125 16.46 -3.56 6.38
C LYS A 125 15.16 -2.91 6.86
N ILE A 126 15.03 -2.66 8.16
CA ILE A 126 13.85 -2.00 8.72
C ILE A 126 13.65 -0.63 8.06
N GLN A 127 14.71 0.19 8.03
CA GLN A 127 14.65 1.54 7.46
C GLN A 127 14.30 1.49 5.97
N ASN A 128 14.97 0.64 5.19
CA ASN A 128 14.70 0.51 3.75
C ASN A 128 13.26 0.07 3.47
N GLY A 129 12.73 -0.89 4.24
CA GLY A 129 11.34 -1.34 4.08
C GLY A 129 10.33 -0.24 4.38
N LEU A 130 10.57 0.55 5.44
CA LEU A 130 9.74 1.71 5.78
C LEU A 130 9.81 2.79 4.69
N ASP A 131 11.01 3.13 4.22
CA ASP A 131 11.21 4.16 3.19
C ASP A 131 10.55 3.76 1.87
N MET A 132 10.65 2.50 1.46
CA MET A 132 9.99 1.98 0.26
C MET A 132 8.46 2.06 0.38
N LEU A 133 7.91 1.65 1.53
CA LEU A 133 6.47 1.75 1.80
C LEU A 133 6.00 3.20 1.77
N GLN A 134 6.69 4.07 2.51
CA GLN A 134 6.34 5.49 2.59
C GLN A 134 6.42 6.17 1.23
N HIS A 135 7.47 5.88 0.45
CA HIS A 135 7.63 6.41 -0.89
C HIS A 135 6.44 6.04 -1.78
N LYS A 136 6.08 4.75 -1.84
CA LYS A 136 4.95 4.28 -2.65
C LYS A 136 3.60 4.85 -2.21
N ILE A 137 3.38 4.95 -0.91
CA ILE A 137 2.15 5.54 -0.37
C ILE A 137 2.09 7.03 -0.74
N THR A 138 3.20 7.75 -0.65
CA THR A 138 3.26 9.18 -0.99
C THR A 138 3.05 9.39 -2.50
N GLU A 139 3.65 8.57 -3.37
CA GLU A 139 3.47 8.65 -4.83
C GLU A 139 1.98 8.59 -5.24
N PHE A 140 1.21 7.71 -4.60
CA PHE A 140 -0.23 7.60 -4.86
C PHE A 140 -1.04 8.73 -4.22
N GLU A 141 -0.58 9.31 -3.12
CA GLU A 141 -1.21 10.51 -2.53
C GLU A 141 -1.05 11.75 -3.44
N THR A 142 0.14 11.98 -4.01
CA THR A 142 0.37 13.06 -4.97
C THR A 142 -0.37 12.83 -6.28
N ALA A 143 -0.44 11.58 -6.77
CA ALA A 143 -1.21 11.23 -7.96
C ALA A 143 -2.72 11.50 -7.74
N ASP A 144 -3.28 11.06 -6.60
CA ASP A 144 -4.68 11.31 -6.25
C ASP A 144 -4.98 12.81 -6.11
N ALA A 145 -4.07 13.57 -5.51
CA ALA A 145 -4.21 15.03 -5.38
C ALA A 145 -4.17 15.73 -6.76
N ALA A 146 -3.26 15.35 -7.65
CA ALA A 146 -3.15 15.88 -9.00
C ALA A 146 -4.39 15.55 -9.85
N GLN A 147 -4.93 14.34 -9.70
CA GLN A 147 -6.11 13.88 -10.44
C GLN A 147 -7.40 14.58 -9.97
N ARG A 148 -7.54 14.86 -8.66
CA ARG A 148 -8.65 15.66 -8.13
C ARG A 148 -8.61 17.11 -8.61
N ASN A 149 -7.42 17.70 -8.69
CA ASN A 149 -7.25 19.08 -9.17
C ASN A 149 -7.58 19.22 -10.66
N THR A 150 -7.18 18.25 -11.49
CA THR A 150 -7.54 18.21 -12.90
C THR A 150 -9.04 17.98 -13.09
N LYS A 151 -9.67 17.06 -12.34
CA LYS A 151 -11.13 16.84 -12.40
C LYS A 151 -11.92 18.11 -12.05
N LYS A 152 -11.56 18.83 -10.98
CA LYS A 152 -12.17 20.13 -10.64
C LYS A 152 -11.96 21.18 -11.72
N ALA A 153 -10.77 21.23 -12.33
CA ALA A 153 -10.51 22.16 -13.41
C ALA A 153 -11.37 21.86 -14.65
N THR A 154 -11.52 20.58 -15.00
CA THR A 154 -12.37 20.14 -16.12
C THR A 154 -13.86 20.40 -15.85
N GLU A 155 -14.35 20.10 -14.64
CA GLU A 155 -15.73 20.42 -14.23
C GLU A 155 -16.01 21.92 -14.31
N ASN A 156 -15.09 22.76 -13.86
CA ASN A 156 -15.23 24.23 -13.96
C ASN A 156 -15.27 24.73 -15.41
N ILE A 157 -14.53 24.10 -16.32
CA ILE A 157 -14.56 24.44 -17.75
C ILE A 157 -15.93 24.09 -18.34
N ILE A 158 -16.42 22.87 -18.07
CA ILE A 158 -17.72 22.39 -18.54
C ILE A 158 -18.87 23.27 -18.03
N TRP A 159 -18.85 23.63 -16.75
CA TRP A 159 -19.89 24.51 -16.18
C TRP A 159 -19.89 25.92 -16.80
N LYS A 160 -18.71 26.50 -17.06
CA LYS A 160 -18.60 27.79 -17.77
C LYS A 160 -19.16 27.71 -19.18
N GLU A 161 -18.88 26.63 -19.91
CA GLU A 161 -19.34 26.44 -21.28
C GLU A 161 -20.86 26.23 -21.35
N ILE A 162 -21.44 25.50 -20.40
CA ILE A 162 -22.90 25.37 -20.24
C ILE A 162 -23.56 26.72 -19.93
N GLN A 163 -22.96 27.55 -19.06
CA GLN A 163 -23.48 28.88 -18.76
C GLN A 163 -23.45 29.80 -19.99
N LEU A 164 -22.32 29.84 -20.70
CA LEU A 164 -22.18 30.62 -21.94
C LEU A 164 -23.19 30.20 -23.00
N THR A 165 -23.47 28.90 -23.11
CA THR A 165 -24.45 28.38 -24.07
C THR A 165 -25.87 28.83 -23.73
N ARG A 166 -26.24 28.79 -22.44
CA ARG A 166 -27.56 29.27 -21.95
C ARG A 166 -27.73 30.78 -22.08
N GLU A 167 -26.68 31.56 -21.83
CA GLU A 167 -26.71 33.01 -22.02
C GLU A 167 -26.89 33.38 -23.50
N ASN A 168 -26.20 32.68 -24.41
CA ASN A 168 -26.33 32.89 -25.85
C ASN A 168 -27.72 32.47 -26.40
N GLU A 169 -28.36 31.44 -25.83
CA GLU A 169 -29.74 31.08 -26.18
C GLU A 169 -30.74 32.15 -25.74
N HIS A 170 -30.61 32.65 -24.50
CA HIS A 170 -31.47 33.73 -24.01
C HIS A 170 -31.33 35.05 -24.76
N VAL A 171 -30.15 35.37 -25.31
CA VAL A 171 -29.95 36.55 -26.16
C VAL A 171 -30.68 36.37 -27.49
N ARG A 172 -30.58 35.20 -28.14
CA ARG A 172 -31.28 34.91 -29.41
C ARG A 172 -32.80 34.90 -29.29
N GLU A 173 -33.34 34.55 -28.13
CA GLU A 173 -34.79 34.60 -27.87
C GLU A 173 -35.31 36.03 -27.66
N ARG A 174 -34.47 36.97 -27.23
CA ARG A 174 -34.84 38.40 -27.09
C ARG A 174 -34.74 39.20 -28.40
N GLU A 175 -34.05 38.66 -29.39
CA GLU A 175 -33.86 39.28 -30.71
C GLU A 175 -34.89 38.80 -31.77
N LYS A 176 -35.84 37.94 -31.38
CA LYS A 176 -37.01 37.55 -32.20
C LYS A 176 -38.27 38.27 -31.76
#